data_AF-A0A3B0BBQ4-F1
#
_entry.id   AF-A0A3B0BBQ4-F1
#
_cell.length_a   1.000
_cell.length_b   1.000
_cell.length_c   1.000
_cell.angle_alpha   90.00
_cell.angle_beta   90.00
_cell.angle_gamma   90.00
#
_symmetry.space_group_name_H-M   'P 1'
#
loop_
_entity.id
_entity.type
_entity.pdbx_description
1 polymer ?
#
loop_
_entity_poly.entity_id
_entity_poly.type
_entity_poly.pdbx_seq_one_letter_code
_entity_poly.pdbx_strand_id
1 'polypeptide(L)'
;MNLSELMLGVAGVSATLIGTFIVGVFFYIDTDLHRRHMGSNAADRYLRSGVRWVFAVYALPLFVCLALAAFEPVWGGAIFIALSAILVLSTVDTGRMMSVRGGSGGSVALAVNQWLCTGAVVVLVSLPWVIGGWTPAATAFIPSMVLALASGFASTVALIMAQFDATAPMADSSPAEPESEVAHR
;
A
#
# COMPACT_ATOMS: atom_id res chain seq x y z
N MET A 1 -24.15 14.41 -10.74
CA MET A 1 -23.25 13.27 -11.01
C MET A 1 -24.02 12.01 -10.66
N ASN A 2 -24.18 11.10 -11.60
CA ASN A 2 -24.89 9.84 -11.38
C ASN A 2 -24.02 8.88 -10.56
N LEU A 3 -24.63 7.94 -9.82
CA LEU A 3 -23.88 6.99 -8.98
C LEU A 3 -22.89 6.16 -9.81
N SER A 4 -23.27 5.73 -11.01
CA SER A 4 -22.40 4.98 -11.91
C SER A 4 -21.21 5.81 -12.40
N GLU A 5 -21.40 7.10 -12.67
CA GLU A 5 -20.31 8.02 -13.04
C GLU A 5 -19.31 8.17 -11.87
N LEU A 6 -19.80 8.29 -10.63
CA LEU A 6 -18.95 8.31 -9.45
C LEU A 6 -18.13 7.03 -9.31
N MET A 7 -18.78 5.87 -9.45
CA MET A 7 -18.10 4.57 -9.33
C MET A 7 -17.03 4.40 -10.41
N LEU A 8 -17.35 4.75 -11.65
CA LEU A 8 -16.36 4.71 -12.74
C LEU A 8 -15.20 5.69 -12.51
N GLY A 9 -15.49 6.88 -11.97
CA GLY A 9 -14.46 7.85 -11.57
C GLY A 9 -13.53 7.30 -10.49
N VAL A 10 -14.09 6.71 -9.43
CA VAL A 10 -13.32 6.06 -8.35
C VAL A 10 -12.48 4.90 -8.88
N ALA A 11 -13.05 4.05 -9.74
CA ALA A 11 -12.32 2.98 -10.39
C ALA A 11 -11.16 3.51 -11.26
N GLY A 12 -11.41 4.59 -12.00
CA GLY A 12 -10.39 5.27 -12.81
C GLY A 12 -9.24 5.81 -11.97
N VAL A 13 -9.53 6.47 -10.85
CA VAL A 13 -8.51 6.95 -9.89
C VAL A 13 -7.72 5.77 -9.31
N SER A 14 -8.39 4.66 -8.96
CA SER A 14 -7.68 3.47 -8.48
C SER A 14 -6.76 2.89 -9.56
N ALA A 15 -7.24 2.79 -10.80
CA ALA A 15 -6.47 2.27 -11.92
C ALA A 15 -5.21 3.11 -12.18
N THR A 16 -5.31 4.44 -12.12
CA THR A 16 -4.15 5.32 -12.30
C THR A 16 -3.16 5.19 -11.15
N LEU A 17 -3.63 5.14 -9.89
CA LEU A 17 -2.76 4.90 -8.73
C LEU A 17 -2.03 3.56 -8.79
N ILE A 18 -2.74 2.49 -9.18
CA ILE A 18 -2.14 1.17 -9.44
C ILE A 18 -1.09 1.27 -10.55
N GLY A 19 -1.41 1.92 -11.67
CA GLY A 19 -0.50 2.07 -12.80
C GLY A 19 0.77 2.83 -12.42
N THR A 20 0.65 3.98 -11.76
CA THR A 20 1.80 4.77 -11.29
C THR A 20 2.61 3.99 -10.25
N PHE A 21 1.95 3.25 -9.36
CA PHE A 21 2.64 2.39 -8.39
C PHE A 21 3.43 1.27 -9.05
N ILE A 22 2.85 0.58 -10.05
CA ILE A 22 3.53 -0.45 -10.86
C ILE A 22 4.79 0.14 -11.49
N VAL A 23 4.67 1.30 -12.15
CA VAL A 23 5.81 1.98 -12.78
C VAL A 23 6.89 2.28 -11.74
N GLY A 24 6.52 2.81 -10.58
CA GLY A 24 7.46 3.06 -9.48
C GLY A 24 8.18 1.80 -8.98
N VAL A 25 7.46 0.69 -8.83
CA VAL A 25 8.03 -0.61 -8.43
C VAL A 25 8.99 -1.15 -9.50
N PHE A 26 8.68 -1.00 -10.78
CA PHE A 26 9.59 -1.42 -11.86
C PHE A 26 10.88 -0.60 -11.85
N PHE A 27 10.80 0.72 -11.76
CA PHE A 27 11.98 1.58 -11.65
C PHE A 27 12.81 1.25 -10.41
N TYR A 28 12.15 0.92 -9.30
CA TYR A 28 12.83 0.48 -8.08
C TYR A 28 13.62 -0.81 -8.30
N ILE A 29 13.00 -1.85 -8.87
CA ILE A 29 13.65 -3.12 -9.18
C ILE A 29 14.81 -2.93 -10.16
N ASP A 30 14.63 -2.11 -11.18
CA ASP A 30 15.67 -1.81 -12.17
C ASP A 30 16.88 -1.10 -11.53
N THR A 31 16.62 -0.17 -10.60
CA THR A 31 17.68 0.52 -9.84
C THR A 31 18.39 -0.41 -8.87
N ASP A 32 17.67 -1.31 -8.20
CA ASP A 32 18.24 -2.28 -7.25
C ASP A 32 19.08 -3.37 -7.95
N LEU A 33 18.69 -3.76 -9.18
CA LEU A 33 19.47 -4.63 -10.05
C LEU A 33 20.87 -4.06 -10.35
N HIS A 34 21.01 -2.72 -10.37
CA HIS A 34 22.31 -2.03 -10.49
C HIS A 34 23.06 -1.92 -9.14
N ARG A 35 22.39 -2.06 -8.00
CA ARG A 35 22.91 -1.81 -6.64
C ARG A 35 23.18 -3.09 -5.82
N ARG A 36 23.17 -4.25 -6.48
CA ARG A 36 23.13 -5.67 -6.02
C ARG A 36 23.94 -6.16 -4.80
N HIS A 37 24.56 -5.33 -3.94
CA HIS A 37 25.43 -5.83 -2.86
C HIS A 37 25.16 -5.38 -1.42
N MET A 38 24.14 -4.56 -1.10
CA MET A 38 24.09 -3.95 0.25
C MET A 38 22.73 -3.92 0.98
N GLY A 39 21.66 -4.53 0.47
CA GLY A 39 20.33 -4.53 1.12
C GLY A 39 20.12 -5.70 2.10
N SER A 40 19.59 -5.44 3.31
CA SER A 40 19.27 -6.52 4.26
C SER A 40 18.06 -7.36 3.81
N ASN A 41 18.12 -8.68 3.98
CA ASN A 41 17.03 -9.63 3.68
C ASN A 41 15.69 -9.34 4.40
N ALA A 42 15.69 -8.45 5.39
CA ALA A 42 14.48 -8.01 6.10
C ALA A 42 13.75 -6.90 5.33
N ALA A 43 14.49 -5.94 4.75
CA ALA A 43 13.94 -4.82 4.01
C ALA A 43 13.25 -5.28 2.70
N ASP A 44 13.87 -6.20 1.96
CA ASP A 44 13.30 -6.74 0.71
C ASP A 44 11.98 -7.50 0.94
N ARG A 45 11.91 -8.29 2.01
CA ARG A 45 10.66 -8.99 2.37
C ARG A 45 9.55 -8.05 2.83
N TYR A 46 9.90 -6.99 3.57
CA TYR A 46 8.94 -5.97 3.96
C TYR A 46 8.36 -5.26 2.73
N LEU A 47 9.20 -4.85 1.79
CA LEU A 47 8.79 -4.28 0.51
C LEU A 47 7.83 -5.19 -0.25
N ARG A 48 8.18 -6.47 -0.40
CA ARG A 48 7.33 -7.43 -1.10
C ARG A 48 5.97 -7.59 -0.42
N SER A 49 5.93 -7.58 0.91
CA SER A 49 4.68 -7.64 1.68
C SER A 49 3.85 -6.36 1.51
N GLY A 50 4.50 -5.20 1.62
CA GLY A 50 3.85 -3.89 1.46
C GLY A 50 3.31 -3.68 0.05
N VAL A 51 4.07 -4.04 -0.98
CA VAL A 51 3.63 -4.00 -2.38
C VAL A 51 2.38 -4.85 -2.58
N ARG A 52 2.37 -6.10 -2.07
CA ARG A 52 1.19 -6.97 -2.13
C ARG A 52 -0.02 -6.34 -1.43
N TRP A 53 0.19 -5.73 -0.26
CA TRP A 53 -0.88 -5.08 0.49
C TRP A 53 -1.45 -3.88 -0.27
N VAL A 54 -0.59 -3.02 -0.85
CA VAL A 54 -1.00 -1.87 -1.67
C VAL A 54 -1.81 -2.31 -2.89
N PHE A 55 -1.40 -3.38 -3.58
CA PHE A 55 -2.21 -3.94 -4.66
C PHE A 55 -3.56 -4.45 -4.17
N ALA A 56 -3.60 -5.16 -3.04
CA ALA A 56 -4.83 -5.70 -2.49
C ALA A 56 -5.83 -4.60 -2.11
N VAL A 57 -5.36 -3.51 -1.50
CA VAL A 57 -6.25 -2.42 -1.07
C VAL A 57 -6.75 -1.58 -2.26
N TYR A 58 -5.94 -1.34 -3.30
CA TYR A 58 -6.41 -0.63 -4.50
C TYR A 58 -7.27 -1.50 -5.42
N ALA A 59 -7.13 -2.84 -5.36
CA ALA A 59 -8.01 -3.74 -6.09
C ALA A 59 -9.50 -3.55 -5.69
N LEU A 60 -9.78 -3.21 -4.43
CA LEU A 60 -11.13 -2.93 -3.94
C LEU A 60 -11.83 -1.80 -4.72
N PRO A 61 -11.37 -0.53 -4.67
CA PRO A 61 -12.00 0.57 -5.39
C PRO A 61 -11.95 0.41 -6.91
N LEU A 62 -11.04 -0.41 -7.45
CA LEU A 62 -11.05 -0.74 -8.86
C LEU A 62 -12.21 -1.69 -9.20
N PHE A 63 -12.17 -2.93 -8.70
CA PHE A 63 -13.08 -3.98 -9.15
C PHE A 63 -14.47 -3.88 -8.54
N VAL A 64 -14.60 -3.43 -7.29
CA VAL A 64 -15.91 -3.29 -6.64
C VAL A 64 -16.71 -2.18 -7.32
N CYS A 65 -16.08 -1.03 -7.59
CA CYS A 65 -16.76 0.07 -8.29
C CYS A 65 -17.12 -0.29 -9.73
N LEU A 66 -16.24 -1.02 -10.46
CA LEU A 66 -16.58 -1.53 -11.79
C LEU A 66 -17.80 -2.47 -11.73
N ALA A 67 -17.83 -3.38 -10.76
CA ALA A 67 -18.94 -4.32 -10.63
C ALA A 67 -20.24 -3.66 -10.20
N LEU A 68 -20.20 -2.69 -9.28
CA LEU A 68 -21.38 -1.91 -8.89
C LEU A 68 -21.89 -0.99 -10.00
N ALA A 69 -21.02 -0.58 -10.93
CA ALA A 69 -21.42 0.23 -12.08
C ALA A 69 -22.00 -0.62 -13.23
N ALA A 70 -21.50 -1.85 -13.42
CA ALA A 70 -21.85 -2.70 -14.55
C ALA A 70 -22.91 -3.78 -14.23
N PHE A 71 -23.02 -4.20 -12.98
CA PHE A 71 -23.86 -5.30 -12.54
C PHE A 71 -24.76 -4.90 -11.36
N GLU A 72 -25.61 -5.84 -10.93
CA GLU A 72 -26.44 -5.69 -9.74
C GLU A 72 -25.60 -5.62 -8.44
N PRO A 73 -26.11 -4.97 -7.38
CA PRO A 73 -25.37 -4.77 -6.12
C PRO A 73 -24.86 -6.06 -5.47
N VAL A 74 -25.54 -7.19 -5.68
CA VAL A 74 -25.15 -8.51 -5.15
C VAL A 74 -23.77 -8.91 -5.65
N TRP A 75 -23.45 -8.68 -6.93
CA TRP A 75 -22.15 -9.01 -7.51
C TRP A 75 -21.04 -8.11 -6.99
N GLY A 76 -21.33 -6.82 -6.82
CA GLY A 76 -20.40 -5.88 -6.18
C GLY A 76 -20.10 -6.27 -4.73
N GLY A 77 -21.12 -6.68 -3.98
CA GLY A 77 -20.96 -7.22 -2.62
C GLY A 77 -20.12 -8.50 -2.58
N ALA A 78 -20.36 -9.44 -3.49
CA ALA A 78 -19.57 -10.68 -3.57
C ALA A 78 -18.08 -10.41 -3.85
N ILE A 79 -17.77 -9.53 -4.81
CA ILE A 79 -16.39 -9.13 -5.11
C ILE A 79 -15.77 -8.39 -3.92
N PHE A 80 -16.53 -7.51 -3.26
CA PHE A 80 -16.06 -6.81 -2.07
C PHE A 80 -15.67 -7.79 -0.96
N ILE A 81 -16.49 -8.81 -0.68
CA ILE A 81 -16.18 -9.83 0.32
C ILE A 81 -14.91 -10.59 -0.06
N ALA A 82 -14.81 -11.05 -1.32
CA ALA A 82 -13.66 -11.82 -1.78
C ALA A 82 -12.35 -11.02 -1.68
N LEU A 83 -12.34 -9.77 -2.16
CA LEU A 83 -11.17 -8.91 -2.09
C LEU A 83 -10.84 -8.47 -0.66
N SER A 84 -11.86 -8.23 0.17
CA SER A 84 -11.68 -7.93 1.59
C SER A 84 -11.03 -9.09 2.33
N ALA A 85 -11.39 -10.33 2.02
CA ALA A 85 -10.74 -11.51 2.59
C ALA A 85 -9.25 -11.56 2.23
N ILE A 86 -8.90 -11.30 0.96
CA ILE A 86 -7.50 -11.21 0.51
C ILE A 86 -6.74 -10.09 1.25
N LEU A 87 -7.38 -8.93 1.41
CA LEU A 87 -6.80 -7.79 2.13
C LEU A 87 -6.57 -8.12 3.61
N VAL A 88 -7.54 -8.76 4.28
CA VAL A 88 -7.41 -9.21 5.67
C VAL A 88 -6.28 -10.22 5.80
N LEU A 89 -6.22 -11.24 4.94
CA LEU A 89 -5.14 -12.22 4.93
C LEU A 89 -3.77 -11.55 4.75
N SER A 90 -3.66 -10.62 3.80
CA SER A 90 -2.43 -9.85 3.55
C SER A 90 -2.03 -9.00 4.76
N THR A 91 -3.01 -8.45 5.48
CA THR A 91 -2.79 -7.65 6.71
C THR A 91 -2.29 -8.54 7.85
N VAL A 92 -2.89 -9.72 8.03
CA VAL A 92 -2.50 -10.70 9.05
C VAL A 92 -1.09 -11.24 8.79
N ASP A 93 -0.76 -11.56 7.53
CA ASP A 93 0.57 -12.02 7.13
C ASP A 93 1.64 -10.97 7.46
N THR A 94 1.36 -9.70 7.15
CA THR A 94 2.26 -8.57 7.46
C THR A 94 2.42 -8.39 8.97
N GLY A 95 1.33 -8.44 9.74
CA GLY A 95 1.36 -8.31 11.20
C GLY A 95 2.07 -9.46 11.92
N ARG A 96 1.85 -10.71 11.48
CA ARG A 96 2.55 -11.89 11.99
C ARG A 96 4.05 -11.79 11.72
N MET A 97 4.44 -11.35 10.54
CA MET A 97 5.85 -11.18 10.19
C MET A 97 6.54 -10.15 11.09
N MET A 98 5.90 -9.01 11.36
CA MET A 98 6.44 -7.99 12.27
C MET A 98 6.57 -8.51 13.71
N SER A 99 5.57 -9.26 14.19
CA SER A 99 5.51 -9.75 15.57
C SER A 99 6.53 -10.85 15.88
N VAL A 100 6.73 -11.80 14.96
CA VAL A 100 7.61 -12.97 15.21
C VAL A 100 9.10 -12.63 15.13
N ARG A 101 9.47 -11.57 14.40
CA ARG A 101 10.88 -11.31 14.05
C ARG A 101 11.45 -9.99 14.58
N GLY A 102 10.70 -9.24 15.41
CA GLY A 102 11.10 -7.88 15.79
C GLY A 102 11.28 -6.96 14.57
N GLY A 103 10.56 -7.27 13.49
CA GLY A 103 10.88 -6.89 12.11
C GLY A 103 10.60 -5.43 11.73
N SER A 104 10.26 -4.56 12.69
CA SER A 104 10.21 -3.11 12.44
C SER A 104 11.61 -2.50 12.32
N GLY A 105 12.68 -3.24 12.68
CA GLY A 105 14.03 -2.69 12.72
C GLY A 105 14.17 -1.47 13.64
N GLY A 106 13.25 -1.28 14.59
CA GLY A 106 13.19 -0.10 15.45
C GLY A 106 12.44 1.11 14.86
N SER A 107 11.91 1.04 13.63
CA SER A 107 11.19 2.17 13.02
C SER A 107 9.76 2.28 13.54
N VAL A 108 9.51 3.34 14.30
CA VAL A 108 8.19 3.69 14.85
C VAL A 108 7.18 3.98 13.73
N ALA A 109 7.61 4.58 12.61
CA ALA A 109 6.74 4.88 11.47
C ALA A 109 6.12 3.63 10.86
N LEU A 110 6.90 2.55 10.77
CA LEU A 110 6.46 1.25 10.26
C LEU A 110 5.42 0.59 11.17
N ALA A 111 5.64 0.64 12.48
CA ALA A 111 4.70 0.12 13.46
C ALA A 111 3.37 0.90 13.44
N VAL A 112 3.44 2.24 13.42
CA VAL A 112 2.27 3.11 13.36
C VAL A 112 1.46 2.85 12.09
N ASN A 113 2.11 2.74 10.93
CA ASN A 113 1.44 2.43 9.67
C ASN A 113 0.71 1.09 9.73
N GLN A 114 1.31 0.06 10.34
CA GLN A 114 0.68 -1.25 10.47
C GLN A 114 -0.59 -1.21 11.33
N TRP A 115 -0.55 -0.52 12.48
CA TRP A 115 -1.72 -0.37 13.34
C TRP A 115 -2.83 0.43 12.67
N LEU A 116 -2.48 1.54 12.01
CA LEU A 116 -3.42 2.35 11.25
C LEU A 116 -4.05 1.54 10.10
N CYS A 117 -3.25 0.80 9.33
CA CYS A 117 -3.75 -0.04 8.25
C CYS A 117 -4.67 -1.14 8.77
N THR A 118 -4.32 -1.78 9.90
CA THR A 118 -5.16 -2.83 10.51
C THR A 118 -6.50 -2.25 10.96
N GLY A 119 -6.50 -1.10 11.64
CA GLY A 119 -7.73 -0.40 12.02
C GLY A 119 -8.55 0.03 10.81
N ALA A 120 -7.90 0.58 9.79
CA ALA A 120 -8.55 0.99 8.55
C ALA A 120 -9.21 -0.19 7.82
N VAL A 121 -8.57 -1.36 7.78
CA VAL A 121 -9.16 -2.58 7.20
C VAL A 121 -10.41 -2.99 7.97
N VAL A 122 -10.39 -3.00 9.30
CA VAL A 122 -11.56 -3.34 10.11
C VAL A 122 -12.73 -2.40 9.82
N VAL A 123 -12.48 -1.08 9.80
CA VAL A 123 -13.50 -0.07 9.48
C VAL A 123 -14.01 -0.24 8.06
N LEU A 124 -13.10 -0.36 7.09
CA LEU A 124 -13.42 -0.52 5.68
C LEU A 124 -14.34 -1.73 5.43
N VAL A 125 -14.02 -2.88 6.02
CA VAL A 125 -14.75 -4.15 5.79
C VAL A 125 -16.12 -4.13 6.45
N SER A 126 -16.26 -3.46 7.60
CA SER A 126 -17.52 -3.42 8.36
C SER A 126 -18.51 -2.38 7.84
N LEU A 127 -18.02 -1.26 7.30
CA LEU A 127 -18.84 -0.10 6.90
C LEU A 127 -20.05 -0.42 6.01
N PRO A 128 -19.95 -1.20 4.93
CA PRO A 128 -21.09 -1.44 4.04
C PRO A 128 -22.23 -2.13 4.78
N TRP A 129 -21.89 -3.01 5.74
CA TRP A 129 -22.85 -3.78 6.52
C TRP A 129 -23.43 -2.97 7.69
N VAL A 130 -22.62 -2.10 8.30
CA VAL A 130 -23.07 -1.18 9.37
C VAL A 130 -24.05 -0.15 8.81
N ILE A 131 -23.80 0.38 7.62
CA ILE A 131 -24.62 1.43 7.01
C ILE A 131 -25.80 0.83 6.22
N GLY A 132 -25.54 -0.23 5.44
CA GLY A 132 -26.50 -0.80 4.48
C GLY A 132 -27.21 -2.07 4.95
N GLY A 133 -26.92 -2.59 6.15
CA GLY A 133 -27.49 -3.83 6.67
C GLY A 133 -26.96 -5.08 5.93
N TRP A 134 -27.76 -6.15 5.90
CA TRP A 134 -27.38 -7.44 5.31
C TRP A 134 -27.29 -7.45 3.77
N THR A 135 -27.98 -6.52 3.11
CA THR A 135 -27.96 -6.37 1.64
C THR A 135 -27.70 -4.91 1.28
N PRO A 136 -26.43 -4.44 1.39
CA PRO A 136 -26.10 -3.04 1.23
C PRO A 136 -26.38 -2.57 -0.19
N ALA A 137 -27.01 -1.40 -0.32
CA ALA A 137 -27.09 -0.70 -1.58
C ALA A 137 -25.68 -0.23 -2.04
N ALA A 138 -25.49 -0.01 -3.33
CA ALA A 138 -24.20 0.43 -3.90
C ALA A 138 -23.62 1.69 -3.22
N THR A 139 -24.47 2.59 -2.74
CA THR A 139 -24.05 3.81 -2.02
C THR A 139 -23.38 3.52 -0.67
N ALA A 140 -23.73 2.41 0.00
CA ALA A 140 -23.15 2.02 1.28
C ALA A 140 -21.68 1.58 1.16
N PHE A 141 -21.21 1.23 -0.05
CA PHE A 141 -19.81 0.87 -0.30
C PHE A 141 -18.90 2.08 -0.50
N ILE A 142 -19.44 3.26 -0.84
CA ILE A 142 -18.66 4.47 -1.16
C ILE A 142 -17.66 4.81 -0.03
N PRO A 143 -18.05 4.86 1.25
CA PRO A 143 -17.11 5.22 2.32
C PRO A 143 -15.93 4.25 2.41
N SER A 144 -16.20 2.94 2.25
CA SER A 144 -15.16 1.91 2.20
C SER A 144 -14.21 2.10 1.02
N MET A 145 -14.71 2.49 -0.15
CA MET A 145 -13.87 2.74 -1.33
C MET A 145 -12.97 3.96 -1.14
N VAL A 146 -13.50 5.04 -0.55
CA VAL A 146 -12.70 6.24 -0.24
C VAL A 146 -11.63 5.93 0.81
N LEU A 147 -11.98 5.18 1.86
CA LEU A 147 -11.01 4.72 2.86
C LEU A 147 -9.96 3.79 2.27
N ALA A 148 -10.33 2.91 1.34
CA ALA A 148 -9.39 2.04 0.63
C ALA A 148 -8.37 2.87 -0.15
N LEU A 149 -8.83 3.87 -0.89
CA LEU A 149 -7.96 4.78 -1.65
C LEU A 149 -7.01 5.55 -0.73
N ALA A 150 -7.53 6.15 0.35
CA ALA A 150 -6.73 6.92 1.30
C ALA A 150 -5.68 6.04 2.00
N SER A 151 -6.07 4.82 2.41
CA SER A 151 -5.18 3.87 3.08
C SER A 151 -4.11 3.32 2.13
N GLY A 152 -4.49 2.99 0.90
CA GLY A 152 -3.55 2.60 -0.15
C GLY A 152 -2.53 3.70 -0.43
N PHE A 153 -2.98 4.95 -0.53
CA PHE A 153 -2.10 6.09 -0.77
C PHE A 153 -1.14 6.32 0.38
N ALA A 154 -1.64 6.32 1.62
CA ALA A 154 -0.81 6.46 2.80
C ALA A 154 0.24 5.34 2.90
N SER A 155 -0.15 4.08 2.62
CA SER A 155 0.78 2.96 2.61
C SER A 155 1.81 3.05 1.48
N THR A 156 1.44 3.55 0.30
CA THR A 156 2.40 3.84 -0.78
C THR A 156 3.44 4.85 -0.33
N VAL A 157 3.01 5.96 0.29
CA VAL A 157 3.93 6.98 0.82
C VAL A 157 4.83 6.40 1.90
N ALA A 158 4.29 5.59 2.83
CA ALA A 158 5.06 4.94 3.87
C ALA A 158 6.13 3.99 3.31
N LEU A 159 5.83 3.25 2.24
CA LEU A 159 6.80 2.39 1.56
C LEU A 159 7.93 3.20 0.91
N ILE A 160 7.59 4.30 0.25
CA ILE A 160 8.57 5.20 -0.38
C ILE A 160 9.49 5.82 0.68
N MET A 161 8.94 6.32 1.78
CA MET A 161 9.72 6.90 2.87
C MET A 161 10.64 5.87 3.53
N ALA A 162 10.14 4.65 3.77
CA ALA A 162 10.96 3.55 4.29
C ALA A 162 12.14 3.21 3.37
N GLN A 163 12.00 3.41 2.05
CA GLN A 163 13.13 3.26 1.12
C GLN A 163 14.15 4.38 1.25
N PHE A 164 13.71 5.64 1.33
CA PHE A 164 14.63 6.75 1.54
C PHE A 164 15.42 6.60 2.84
N ASP A 165 14.74 6.29 3.95
CA ASP A 165 15.37 6.06 5.25
C ASP A 165 16.40 4.92 5.20
N ALA A 166 16.10 3.82 4.49
CA ALA A 166 17.03 2.71 4.35
C ALA A 166 18.30 3.09 3.56
N THR A 167 18.25 4.13 2.72
CA THR A 167 19.36 4.56 1.87
C THR A 167 20.14 5.75 2.42
N ALA A 168 19.59 6.52 3.37
CA ALA A 168 20.22 7.70 3.96
C ALA A 168 21.61 7.44 4.58
N PRO A 169 21.86 6.34 5.32
CA PRO A 169 23.18 6.06 5.88
C PRO A 169 24.29 5.86 4.83
N MET A 170 23.92 5.56 3.57
CA MET A 170 24.87 5.35 2.48
C MET A 170 25.35 6.67 1.87
N ALA A 171 24.56 7.74 1.96
CA ALA A 171 24.94 9.07 1.47
C ALA A 171 26.00 9.73 2.37
N ASP A 172 25.90 9.50 3.69
CA ASP A 172 26.84 10.05 4.67
C ASP A 172 28.20 9.32 4.69
N SER A 173 28.31 8.15 4.04
CA SER A 173 29.56 7.38 3.96
C SER A 173 30.46 7.70 2.76
N SER A 174 30.18 8.76 2.00
CA SER A 174 31.09 9.20 0.93
C SER A 174 32.43 9.65 1.55
N PRO A 175 33.60 9.19 1.08
CA PRO A 175 34.87 9.58 1.66
C PRO A 175 35.05 11.09 1.46
N ALA A 176 35.37 11.80 2.54
CA ALA A 176 35.90 13.16 2.44
C ALA A 176 37.09 13.14 1.46
N GLU A 177 37.04 14.02 0.47
CA GLU A 177 38.14 14.30 -0.45
C GLU A 177 39.43 14.46 0.37
N PRO A 178 40.52 13.73 0.08
CA PRO A 178 41.78 13.97 0.77
C PRO A 178 42.23 15.38 0.39
N GLU A 179 42.25 16.28 1.39
CA GLU A 179 42.92 17.58 1.28
C GLU A 179 44.32 17.32 0.74
N SER A 180 44.56 17.76 -0.49
CA SER A 180 45.87 17.74 -1.11
C SER A 180 46.76 18.67 -0.30
N GLU A 181 47.61 18.05 0.51
CA GLU A 181 48.74 18.67 1.21
C GLU A 181 49.58 19.41 0.16
N VAL A 182 49.38 20.72 0.08
CA VAL A 182 50.18 21.63 -0.74
C VAL A 182 51.59 21.63 -0.15
N ALA A 183 52.44 20.81 -0.75
CA ALA A 183 53.87 20.78 -0.48
C ALA A 183 54.50 22.14 -0.80
N HIS A 184 54.72 22.94 0.23
CA HIS A 184 55.70 24.03 0.22
C HIS A 184 56.94 23.59 1.00
N ARG A 185 57.94 23.10 0.28
CA ARG A 185 59.36 23.20 0.64
C ARG A 185 60.19 23.42 -0.61
#